data_AF-A0A961C3K0-F1
#
_entry.id   AF-A0A961C3K0-F1
#
_cell.length_a   1.000
_cell.length_b   1.000
_cell.length_c   1.000
_cell.angle_alpha   90.00
_cell.angle_beta   90.00
_cell.angle_gamma   90.00
#
_symmetry.space_group_name_H-M   'P 1'
#
loop_
_entity.id
_entity.type
_entity.pdbx_description
1 polymer ?
#
loop_
_entity_poly.entity_id
_entity_poly.type
_entity_poly.pdbx_seq_one_letter_code
_entity_poly.pdbx_strand_id
1 'polypeptide(L)'
;RVLRLLEGLGFSPLHRPDGSVALRTCPLLDAAPANPEVLCEVHLGMVQGASAAFGGPGDGGELLPFAESGACVLRLPDVRAAG
;
A
#
# COMPACT_ATOMS: atom_id res chain seq x y z
N ARG A 1 10.06 -7.10 2.80
CA ARG A 1 10.37 -6.17 3.92
C ARG A 1 9.23 -5.17 4.11
N VAL A 2 8.80 -4.49 3.03
CA VAL A 2 7.60 -3.63 2.99
C VAL A 2 6.34 -4.36 3.49
N LEU A 3 6.03 -5.57 2.99
CA LEU A 3 4.82 -6.30 3.42
C LEU A 3 4.78 -6.57 4.94
N ARG A 4 5.90 -6.98 5.54
CA ARG A 4 5.98 -7.18 7.00
C ARG A 4 5.79 -5.89 7.79
N LEU A 5 6.23 -4.76 7.26
CA LEU A 5 5.96 -3.45 7.87
C LEU A 5 4.47 -3.13 7.78
N LEU A 6 3.85 -3.35 6.62
CA LEU A 6 2.42 -3.11 6.42
C LEU A 6 1.54 -4.03 7.30
N GLU A 7 1.93 -5.29 7.50
CA GLU A 7 1.31 -6.17 8.49
C GLU A 7 1.40 -5.59 9.91
N GLY A 8 2.59 -5.15 10.33
CA GLY A 8 2.80 -4.54 11.65
C GLY A 8 2.05 -3.21 11.85
N LEU A 9 1.72 -2.51 10.76
CA LEU A 9 0.89 -1.31 10.77
C LEU A 9 -0.61 -1.61 10.66
N GLY A 10 -1.01 -2.87 10.53
CA GLY A 10 -2.42 -3.30 10.53
C GLY A 10 -3.11 -3.27 9.16
N PHE A 11 -2.36 -3.28 8.04
CA PHE A 11 -2.95 -3.21 6.69
C PHE A 11 -3.41 -4.55 6.10
N SER A 12 -3.05 -5.68 6.73
CA SER A 12 -3.37 -7.03 6.25
C SER A 12 -3.05 -7.26 4.75
N PRO A 13 -1.77 -7.10 4.33
CA PRO A 13 -1.38 -7.23 2.93
C PRO A 13 -1.39 -8.68 2.43
N LEU A 14 -1.88 -8.87 1.20
CA LEU A 14 -1.85 -10.15 0.50
C LEU A 14 -1.18 -9.98 -0.86
N HIS A 15 -0.02 -10.62 -1.03
CA HIS A 15 0.72 -10.60 -2.30
C HIS A 15 0.04 -11.48 -3.35
N ARG A 16 -0.03 -10.97 -4.58
CA ARG A 16 -0.67 -11.65 -5.71
C ARG A 16 0.38 -12.15 -6.72
N PRO A 17 0.04 -13.14 -7.56
CA PRO A 17 0.95 -13.64 -8.59
C PRO A 17 1.36 -12.59 -9.64
N ASP A 18 0.53 -11.57 -9.86
CA ASP A 18 0.77 -10.47 -10.80
C ASP A 18 1.66 -9.34 -10.21
N GLY A 19 2.19 -9.52 -9.00
CA GLY A 19 3.02 -8.54 -8.30
C GLY A 19 2.23 -7.46 -7.56
N SER A 20 0.90 -7.45 -7.65
CA SER A 20 0.06 -6.53 -6.86
C SER A 20 -0.08 -7.00 -5.41
N VAL A 21 -0.51 -6.07 -4.55
CA VAL A 21 -0.73 -6.31 -3.13
C VAL A 21 -2.12 -5.84 -2.76
N ALA A 22 -2.95 -6.74 -2.25
CA ALA A 22 -4.25 -6.42 -1.71
C ALA A 22 -4.14 -6.03 -0.24
N LEU A 23 -4.64 -4.85 0.14
CA LEU A 23 -4.68 -4.36 1.53
C LEU A 23 -6.11 -4.51 2.06
N ARG A 24 -6.34 -5.49 2.93
CA ARG A 24 -7.69 -5.90 3.40
C ARG A 24 -8.18 -5.17 4.63
N THR A 25 -7.30 -4.40 5.27
CA THR A 25 -7.62 -3.61 6.45
C THR A 25 -7.12 -2.19 6.24
N CYS A 26 -7.98 -1.21 6.54
CA CYS A 26 -7.61 0.20 6.55
C CYS A 26 -7.56 0.65 8.03
N PRO A 27 -6.36 0.73 8.65
CA PRO A 27 -6.25 1.12 10.05
C PRO A 27 -6.70 2.57 10.31
N LEU A 28 -6.83 3.39 9.26
CA LEU A 28 -7.23 4.79 9.35
C LEU A 28 -8.73 5.03 9.02
N LEU A 29 -9.47 4.02 8.53
CA LEU A 29 -10.88 4.18 8.18
C LEU A 29 -11.74 4.49 9.41
N ASP A 30 -11.41 3.87 10.54
CA ASP A 30 -12.04 4.16 11.82
C ASP A 30 -11.71 5.57 12.34
N ALA A 31 -10.62 6.17 11.87
CA ALA A 31 -10.14 7.47 12.33
C ALA A 31 -10.75 8.68 11.59
N ALA A 32 -11.37 8.51 10.41
CA ALA A 32 -12.03 9.62 9.72
C ALA A 32 -13.18 9.17 8.81
N PRO A 33 -14.44 9.29 9.27
CA PRO A 33 -15.61 9.03 8.42
C PRO A 33 -15.85 10.10 7.33
N ALA A 34 -15.07 11.18 7.28
CA ALA A 34 -15.42 12.37 6.51
C ALA A 34 -14.83 12.45 5.09
N ASN A 35 -13.67 11.84 4.80
CA ASN A 35 -13.00 11.95 3.48
C ASN A 35 -12.10 10.73 3.18
N PRO A 36 -12.65 9.61 2.66
CA PRO A 36 -11.87 8.40 2.38
C PRO A 36 -10.77 8.60 1.33
N GLU A 37 -10.95 9.54 0.41
CA GLU A 37 -9.95 9.89 -0.62
C GLU A 37 -8.69 10.54 -0.04
N VAL A 38 -8.81 11.39 1.00
CA VAL A 38 -7.65 11.97 1.71
C VAL A 38 -6.88 10.89 2.50
N LEU A 39 -7.58 9.90 3.05
CA LEU A 39 -6.95 8.78 3.76
C LEU A 39 -6.12 7.89 2.82
N CYS A 40 -6.54 7.78 1.55
CA CYS A 40 -5.86 6.95 0.57
C CYS A 40 -4.52 7.54 0.12
N GLU A 41 -4.40 8.87 0.03
CA GLU A 41 -3.11 9.53 -0.27
C GLU A 41 -2.10 9.33 0.86
N VAL A 42 -2.56 9.38 2.12
CA VAL A 42 -1.71 9.10 3.29
C VAL A 42 -1.16 7.67 3.26
N HIS A 43 -2.00 6.69 2.90
CA HIS A 43 -1.56 5.30 2.74
C HIS A 43 -0.47 5.16 1.68
N LEU A 44 -0.66 5.81 0.54
CA LEU A 44 0.30 5.74 -0.55
C LEU A 44 1.65 6.32 -0.12
N GLY A 45 1.64 7.46 0.59
CA GLY A 45 2.86 8.06 1.14
C GLY A 45 3.60 7.16 2.14
N MET A 46 2.88 6.46 3.02
CA MET A 46 3.48 5.50 3.97
C MET A 46 4.16 4.34 3.24
N VAL A 47 3.50 3.78 2.23
CA VAL A 47 4.04 2.68 1.42
C VAL A 47 5.26 3.13 0.63
N GLN A 48 5.19 4.31 0.00
CA GLN A 48 6.29 4.91 -0.76
C GLN A 48 7.52 5.17 0.13
N GLY A 49 7.32 5.78 1.30
CA GLY A 49 8.38 5.99 2.29
C GLY A 49 9.00 4.68 2.79
N ALA A 50 8.18 3.65 3.04
CA ALA A 50 8.67 2.32 3.41
C ALA A 50 9.47 1.66 2.28
N SER A 51 9.04 1.82 1.03
CA SER A 51 9.76 1.33 -0.15
C SER A 51 11.13 1.98 -0.25
N ALA A 52 11.20 3.32 -0.17
CA ALA A 52 12.45 4.08 -0.18
C ALA A 52 13.41 3.64 0.95
N ALA A 53 12.91 3.52 2.18
CA ALA A 53 13.70 3.11 3.34
C ALA A 53 14.30 1.70 3.22
N PHE A 54 13.75 0.85 2.35
CA PHE A 54 14.25 -0.51 2.10
C PHE A 54 14.97 -0.67 0.76
N GLY A 55 15.38 0.44 0.13
CA GLY A 55 16.15 0.44 -1.13
C GLY A 55 15.31 0.25 -2.39
N GLY A 56 13.99 0.41 -2.27
CA GLY A 56 13.11 0.52 -3.44
C GLY A 56 13.08 1.93 -4.02
N PRO A 57 12.46 2.11 -5.19
CA PRO A 57 12.45 3.38 -5.92
C PRO A 57 11.84 4.54 -5.10
N GLY A 58 10.94 4.24 -4.15
CA GLY A 58 10.34 5.23 -3.27
C GLY A 58 9.27 6.10 -3.95
N ASP A 59 9.28 6.18 -5.28
CA ASP A 59 8.27 6.76 -6.14
C ASP A 59 7.60 5.70 -7.03
N GLY A 60 6.54 6.08 -7.76
CA GLY A 60 5.89 5.22 -8.76
C GLY A 60 4.94 4.14 -8.21
N GLY A 61 4.71 4.07 -6.90
CA GLY A 61 3.64 3.25 -6.32
C GLY A 61 2.26 3.81 -6.66
N GLU A 62 1.29 2.93 -6.95
CA GLU A 62 -0.11 3.28 -7.21
C GLU A 62 -0.99 2.57 -6.18
N LEU A 63 -1.90 3.30 -5.53
CA LEU A 63 -2.90 2.73 -4.64
C LEU A 63 -4.29 2.98 -5.22
N LEU A 64 -4.98 1.89 -5.58
CA LEU A 64 -6.35 1.91 -6.08
C LEU A 64 -7.32 1.62 -4.92
N PRO A 65 -8.08 2.62 -4.44
CA PRO A 65 -8.98 2.44 -3.32
C PRO A 65 -10.19 1.58 -3.70
N PHE A 66 -10.53 0.61 -2.85
CA PHE A 66 -11.70 -0.26 -3.01
C PHE A 66 -11.85 -0.90 -4.41
N ALA A 67 -10.73 -1.10 -5.11
CA ALA A 67 -10.72 -1.70 -6.45
C ALA A 67 -11.17 -3.17 -6.45
N GLU A 68 -11.24 -3.79 -5.27
CA GLU A 68 -11.85 -5.10 -5.04
C GLU A 68 -12.70 -5.10 -3.77
N SER A 69 -13.59 -6.09 -3.65
CA SER A 69 -14.50 -6.21 -2.50
C SER A 69 -13.72 -6.30 -1.18
N GLY A 70 -13.76 -5.23 -0.40
CA GLY A 70 -13.10 -5.15 0.90
C GLY A 70 -11.57 -5.00 0.84
N ALA A 71 -10.99 -4.52 -0.25
CA ALA A 71 -9.56 -4.21 -0.30
C ALA A 71 -9.20 -3.03 -1.19
N CYS A 72 -8.10 -2.37 -0.85
CA CYS A 72 -7.37 -1.50 -1.77
C CYS A 72 -6.29 -2.31 -2.49
N VAL A 73 -6.03 -2.00 -3.75
CA VAL A 73 -4.97 -2.65 -4.53
C VAL A 73 -3.77 -1.72 -4.62
N LEU A 74 -2.66 -2.15 -4.05
CA LEU A 74 -1.37 -1.50 -4.14
C LEU A 74 -0.55 -2.14 -5.26
N ARG A 75 0.01 -1.31 -6.14
CA ARG A 75 1.02 -1.69 -7.12
C ARG A 75 2.30 -0.95 -6.78
N LEU A 76 3.41 -1.68 -6.77
CA LEU A 76 4.74 -1.12 -6.59
C LEU A 76 5.56 -1.37 -7.85
N PRO A 77 6.42 -0.43 -8.26
CA PRO A 77 7.38 -0.71 -9.31
C PRO A 77 8.28 -1.85 -8.85
N ASP A 78 8.59 -2.78 -9.74
CA ASP A 78 9.44 -3.91 -9.41
C ASP A 78 10.86 -3.43 -9.12
N VAL A 79 11.33 -3.69 -7.89
CA VAL A 79 12.71 -3.40 -7.46
C VAL A 79 13.75 -4.12 -8.31
N ARG A 80 13.38 -5.22 -8.99
CA ARG A 80 14.30 -5.99 -9.83
C ARG A 80 14.53 -5.38 -11.22
N ALA A 81 13.66 -4.48 -11.68
CA ALA A 81 13.76 -3.85 -13.00
C ALA A 81 14.60 -2.55 -12.99
N ALA A 82 14.94 -2.04 -11.80
CA ALA A 82 15.74 -0.81 -11.63
C ALA A 82 17.25 -1.10 -11.42
N GLY A 83 17.76 -2.20 -12.00
CA GLY A 83 19.17 -2.60 -11.97
C GLY A 83 19.83 -2.44 -13.33
#